data_AF-A0A377BCH0-F1
#
_entry.id   AF-A0A377BCH0-F1
#
_cell.length_a   1.000
_cell.length_b   1.000
_cell.length_c   1.000
_cell.angle_alpha   90.00
_cell.angle_beta   90.00
_cell.angle_gamma   90.00
#
_symmetry.space_group_name_H-M   'P 1'
#
loop_
_entity.id
_entity.type
_entity.pdbx_description
1 polymer ?
#
loop_
_entity_poly.entity_id
_entity_poly.type
_entity_poly.pdbx_seq_one_letter_code
_entity_poly.pdbx_strand_id
1 'polypeptide(L)' 'MRGKELDTLLEHELQLMLVEGFDKSPISAKALHIRLRAKGIVNGGLSTLSSLERKRLIAAYIDQQLSPLNLRPKEKTAIR' A
#
# COMPACT_ATOMS: atom_id res chain seq x y z
N MET A 1 -6.76 -11.14 17.24
CA MET A 1 -5.89 -9.95 17.26
C MET A 1 -6.72 -8.72 16.94
N ARG A 2 -6.62 -7.67 17.78
CA ARG A 2 -7.45 -6.44 17.69
C ARG A 2 -6.81 -5.48 16.69
N GLY A 3 -7.64 -4.81 15.88
CA GLY A 3 -7.27 -4.09 14.64
C GLY A 3 -5.93 -3.35 14.62
N LYS A 4 -5.57 -2.60 15.67
CA LYS A 4 -4.34 -1.79 15.72
C LYS A 4 -3.05 -2.53 15.35
N GLU A 5 -2.86 -3.76 15.81
CA GLU A 5 -1.63 -4.50 15.52
C GLU A 5 -1.53 -4.88 14.03
N LEU A 6 -2.68 -5.19 13.42
CA LEU A 6 -2.76 -5.45 11.99
C LEU A 6 -2.43 -4.19 11.19
N ASP A 7 -2.92 -3.03 11.63
CA ASP A 7 -2.65 -1.75 10.98
C ASP A 7 -1.16 -1.36 11.08
N THR A 8 -0.49 -1.59 12.22
CA THR A 8 0.96 -1.41 12.36
C THR A 8 1.76 -2.35 11.44
N LEU A 9 1.38 -3.62 11.36
CA LEU A 9 2.02 -4.57 10.45
C LEU A 9 1.80 -4.20 8.98
N LEU A 10 0.64 -3.62 8.66
CA LEU A 10 0.33 -3.07 7.34
C LEU A 10 1.27 -1.92 6.99
N GLU A 11 1.40 -0.93 7.88
CA GLU A 11 2.30 0.21 7.68
C GLU A 11 3.74 -0.25 7.50
N HIS A 12 4.20 -1.18 8.33
CA HIS A 12 5.56 -1.72 8.23
C HIS A 12 5.83 -2.39 6.88
N GLU A 13 4.88 -3.20 6.36
CA GLU A 13 5.03 -3.77 5.01
C GLU A 13 4.97 -2.71 3.91
N LEU A 14 4.10 -1.71 4.05
CA LEU A 14 4.00 -0.63 3.09
C LEU A 14 5.30 0.19 3.04
N GLN A 15 5.92 0.47 4.19
CA GLN A 15 7.22 1.13 4.26
C GLN A 15 8.32 0.29 3.59
N LEU A 16 8.35 -1.03 3.83
CA LEU A 16 9.30 -1.93 3.16
C LEU A 16 9.13 -1.89 1.65
N MET A 17 7.90 -2.01 1.15
CA MET A 17 7.60 -1.92 -0.29
C MET A 17 7.95 -0.54 -0.87
N LEU A 18 7.79 0.53 -0.08
CA LEU A 18 8.18 1.89 -0.47
C LEU A 18 9.71 1.99 -0.62
N VAL A 19 10.46 1.42 0.31
CA VAL A 19 11.95 1.40 0.30
C VAL A 19 12.49 0.50 -0.82
N GLU A 20 11.86 -0.64 -1.07
CA GLU A 20 12.21 -1.53 -2.19
C GLU A 20 12.00 -0.84 -3.55
N GLY A 21 11.08 0.12 -3.61
CA GLY A 21 10.77 0.88 -4.81
C GLY A 21 9.75 0.19 -5.72
N PHE A 22 9.15 0.99 -6.61
CA PHE A 22 8.09 0.54 -7.52
C PHE A 22 8.56 -0.58 -8.47
N ASP A 23 9.84 -0.56 -8.85
CA ASP A 23 10.45 -1.53 -9.74
C ASP A 23 10.41 -2.97 -9.19
N LYS A 24 10.67 -3.14 -7.89
CA LYS A 24 10.69 -4.46 -7.24
C LYS A 24 9.36 -4.84 -6.60
N SER A 25 8.73 -3.88 -5.93
CA SER A 25 7.55 -4.11 -5.10
C SER A 25 6.54 -2.98 -5.31
N PRO A 26 5.78 -2.99 -6.42
CA PRO A 26 4.72 -2.01 -6.64
C PRO A 26 3.66 -2.16 -5.55
N ILE A 27 3.44 -1.09 -4.79
CA ILE A 27 2.43 -1.08 -3.75
C ILE A 27 1.06 -1.18 -4.41
N SER A 28 0.29 -2.16 -3.97
CA SER A 28 -1.07 -2.41 -4.44
C SER A 28 -1.80 -3.25 -3.42
N ALA A 29 -3.12 -3.06 -3.31
CA ALA A 29 -3.95 -3.81 -2.36
C ALA A 29 -3.77 -5.34 -2.49
N LYS A 30 -3.57 -5.82 -3.73
CA LYS A 30 -3.30 -7.23 -4.02
C LYS A 30 -1.89 -7.67 -3.58
N ALA A 31 -0.85 -6.91 -3.92
CA ALA A 31 0.54 -7.23 -3.58
C ALA A 31 0.77 -7.22 -2.06
N LEU A 32 0.23 -6.21 -1.37
CA LEU A 32 0.26 -6.13 0.08
C LEU A 32 -0.50 -7.30 0.72
N HIS A 33 -1.69 -7.65 0.21
CA HIS A 33 -2.45 -8.82 0.71
C HIS A 33 -1.66 -10.12 0.59
N ILE A 34 -1.03 -10.35 -0.56
CA ILE A 34 -0.22 -11.56 -0.80
C ILE A 34 0.94 -11.63 0.20
N ARG A 35 1.67 -10.53 0.43
CA ARG A 35 2.77 -10.47 1.40
C ARG A 35 2.30 -10.72 2.83
N LEU A 36 1.25 -10.03 3.26
CA LEU A 36 0.68 -10.20 4.60
C LEU A 36 0.19 -11.63 4.81
N ARG A 37 -0.40 -12.26 3.78
CA ARG A 37 -0.84 -13.66 3.83
C ARG A 37 0.36 -14.61 3.89
N ALA A 38 1.39 -14.36 3.09
CA ALA A 38 2.62 -15.15 3.10
C ALA A 38 3.35 -15.10 4.46
N LYS A 39 3.29 -13.95 5.15
CA LYS A 39 3.81 -13.79 6.52
C LYS A 39 2.90 -14.35 7.61
N GLY A 40 1.69 -14.82 7.27
CA GLY A 40 0.71 -15.29 8.26
C GLY A 40 0.06 -14.18 9.10
N ILE A 41 0.20 -12.92 8.70
CA ILE A 41 -0.37 -11.76 9.40
C ILE A 41 -1.89 -11.69 9.17
N VAL A 42 -2.32 -11.88 7.92
CA VAL A 42 -3.74 -11.99 7.57
C VAL A 42 -4.10 -13.44 7.28
N ASN A 43 -5.10 -13.96 8.00
CA ASN A 43 -5.69 -15.26 7.74
C ASN A 43 -6.95 -15.19 6.85
N GLY A 44 -7.50 -13.98 6.65
CA GLY A 44 -8.67 -13.74 5.82
C GLY A 44 -8.36 -13.42 4.35
N GLY A 45 -9.41 -13.36 3.53
CA GLY A 45 -9.32 -12.87 2.15
C GLY A 45 -9.09 -11.36 2.07
N LEU A 46 -9.06 -10.81 0.85
CA LEU A 46 -8.94 -9.36 0.59
C LEU A 46 -9.93 -8.51 1.41
N SER A 47 -11.05 -9.10 1.83
CA SER A 47 -12.05 -8.52 2.72
C SER A 47 -11.47 -7.95 4.02
N THR A 48 -10.33 -8.46 4.50
CA THR A 48 -9.61 -7.91 5.68
C THR A 48 -8.91 -6.58 5.40
N LEU A 49 -8.53 -6.33 4.15
CA LEU A 49 -7.95 -5.06 3.67
C LEU A 49 -9.00 -4.12 3.05
N SER A 50 -10.23 -4.59 2.85
CA SER A 50 -11.35 -3.79 2.35
C SER A 50 -11.93 -2.81 3.37
N SER A 51 -11.40 -2.75 4.60
CA SER A 51 -11.75 -1.71 5.56
C SER A 51 -11.35 -0.33 5.01
N LEU A 52 -12.22 0.66 5.21
CA LEU A 52 -12.03 2.02 4.68
C LEU A 52 -10.69 2.63 5.10
N GLU A 53 -10.29 2.47 6.37
CA GLU A 53 -9.02 2.96 6.89
C GLU A 53 -7.81 2.33 6.18
N ARG A 54 -7.80 1.01 6.03
CA ARG A 54 -6.70 0.28 5.36
C ARG A 54 -6.62 0.63 3.89
N LYS A 55 -7.75 0.74 3.21
CA LYS A 55 -7.79 1.20 1.81
C LYS A 55 -7.19 2.59 1.66
N ARG A 56 -7.53 3.53 2.54
CA ARG A 56 -6.97 4.89 2.53
C ARG A 56 -5.47 4.88 2.78
N LEU A 57 -5.04 4.09 3.76
CA LEU A 57 -3.63 3.97 4.13
C LEU A 57 -2.83 3.41 2.95
N ILE A 58 -3.27 2.31 2.34
CA ILE A 58 -2.64 1.76 1.13
C ILE A 58 -2.61 2.79 0.00
N ALA A 59 -3.72 3.47 -0.28
CA ALA A 59 -3.78 4.48 -1.32
C ALA A 59 -2.79 5.63 -1.09
N ALA A 60 -2.60 6.08 0.15
CA ALA A 60 -1.63 7.11 0.49
C ALA A 60 -0.18 6.65 0.20
N TYR A 61 0.16 5.41 0.55
CA TYR A 61 1.48 4.86 0.27
C TYR A 61 1.71 4.59 -1.23
N ILE A 62 0.66 4.19 -1.97
CA ILE A 62 0.72 4.09 -3.44
C ILE A 62 1.03 5.45 -4.05
N ASP A 63 0.30 6.49 -3.64
CA ASP A 63 0.54 7.85 -4.11
C ASP A 63 1.96 8.30 -3.78
N GLN A 64 2.42 8.03 -2.56
CA GLN A 64 3.79 8.33 -2.13
C GLN A 64 4.86 7.59 -2.95
N GLN A 65 4.61 6.34 -3.36
CA GLN A 65 5.53 5.57 -4.21
C GLN A 65 5.53 6.08 -5.66
N LEU A 66 4.39 6.54 -6.16
CA LEU A 66 4.22 7.08 -7.52
C LEU A 66 4.66 8.54 -7.64
N SER A 67 4.62 9.30 -6.54
CA SER A 67 5.00 10.72 -6.45
C SER A 67 6.42 11.00 -6.98
N PRO A 68 7.48 10.27 -6.55
CA PRO A 68 8.82 10.45 -7.10
C PRO A 68 8.96 9.89 -8.52
N LEU A 69 8.14 8.90 -8.92
CA LEU A 69 8.16 8.35 -10.29
C LEU A 69 7.51 9.29 -11.31
N ASN A 70 6.88 10.40 -10.88
CA ASN A 70 6.09 11.30 -11.71
C ASN A 70 5.03 10.57 -12.58
N LEU A 71 4.65 9.35 -12.17
CA LEU A 71 3.57 8.52 -12.74
C LEU A 71 2.20 9.00 -12.26
N ARG A 72 2.03 10.30 -12.12
CA ARG A 72 0.67 10.85 -12.14
C ARG A 72 0.16 10.63 -13.56
N PRO A 73 -1.09 10.15 -13.77
CA PRO A 73 -1.75 10.41 -15.04
C PRO A 73 -1.59 11.92 -15.27
N LYS A 74 -0.95 12.28 -16.39
CA LYS A 74 -0.55 13.64 -16.71
C LYS A 74 -1.74 14.60 -16.58
N GLU A 75 -1.88 15.22 -15.42
CA GLU A 75 -2.67 16.43 -15.26
C GLU A 75 -1.91 17.39 -14.35
N LYS A 76 -0.65 17.62 -14.72
CA LYS A 76 -0.08 18.97 -14.61
C LYS A 76 -0.30 19.63 -15.96
N THR A 77 -1.54 20.03 -16.21
CA THR A 77 -1.79 21.10 -17.16
C THR A 77 -1.09 22.33 -16.61
N ALA A 78 -0.27 22.94 -17.47
CA ALA A 78 0.34 24.24 -17.32
C ALA A 78 -0.72 25.28 -16.85
N ILE A 79 -0.42 26.51 -16.45
CA ILE A 79 0.42 27.52 -17.11
C ILE A 79 0.67 28.61 -16.05
N ARG A 80 1.84 29.24 -16.14
CA ARG A 80 2.23 30.44 -15.40
C ARG A 80 1.63 31.69 -16.02
#